data_AF-A0A125W859-F1
#
_entry.id   AF-A0A125W859-F1
#
_cell.length_a   1.000
_cell.length_b   1.000
_cell.length_c   1.000
_cell.angle_alpha   90.00
_cell.angle_beta   90.00
_cell.angle_gamma   90.00
#
_symmetry.space_group_name_H-M   'P 1'
#
loop_
_entity.id
_entity.type
_entity.pdbx_description
1 polymer ?
#
loop_
_entity_poly.entity_id
_entity_poly.type
_entity_poly.pdbx_seq_one_letter_code
_entity_poly.pdbx_strand_id
1 'polypeptide(L)'
;MKKDYQGYLIDLDGTIYLGKEPIPAGKRFVEQLQEKDLPFLFVTNNTTKSPETVAQRLANEFDIHVPASLVYTATLATIDYMKETNRGKKVFVIGEAGLIDLILEAGFEWDETNPDYVVVGLDTELSYEKVVLATLAIQKGALFIGTNPDKNIPTERGLLPGAGSVVTFVETATQTKPVYIGKPKAIIMERAIAHLGVEKEQVIMVGDNYETDIQSGIQNGIDSLLVTSGFTPKSAVPTLPTPPTYVVDSLDEWTF
;
A
#
# COMPACT_ATOMS: atom_id res chain seq x y z
N MET A 1 3.03 -9.64 28.43
CA MET A 1 2.06 -10.63 27.93
C MET A 1 1.64 -10.19 26.55
N LYS A 2 1.51 -11.13 25.62
CA LYS A 2 0.97 -10.86 24.28
C LYS A 2 -0.48 -10.38 24.41
N LYS A 3 -0.86 -9.39 23.61
CA LYS A 3 -2.23 -8.86 23.56
C LYS A 3 -3.08 -9.69 22.60
N ASP A 4 -4.36 -9.85 22.91
CA ASP A 4 -5.33 -10.46 22.01
C ASP A 4 -5.85 -9.40 21.04
N TYR A 5 -5.40 -9.46 19.78
CA TYR A 5 -5.81 -8.50 18.74
C TYR A 5 -7.13 -8.93 18.11
N GLN A 6 -7.98 -7.95 17.80
CA GLN A 6 -9.30 -8.16 17.20
C GLN A 6 -9.33 -7.78 15.72
N GLY A 7 -8.22 -7.31 15.17
CA GLY A 7 -8.13 -6.90 13.78
C GLY A 7 -6.70 -6.97 13.24
N TYR A 8 -6.57 -7.39 11.98
CA TYR A 8 -5.27 -7.58 11.32
C TYR A 8 -5.20 -6.79 10.03
N LEU A 9 -4.22 -5.90 9.93
CA LEU A 9 -3.81 -5.30 8.65
C LEU A 9 -2.60 -6.09 8.15
N ILE A 10 -2.67 -6.60 6.92
CA ILE A 10 -1.71 -7.60 6.45
C ILE A 10 -1.11 -7.14 5.12
N ASP A 11 0.21 -7.02 5.04
CA ASP A 11 0.87 -6.85 3.74
C ASP A 11 0.78 -8.13 2.88
N LEU A 12 0.96 -7.99 1.57
CA LEU A 12 0.87 -9.11 0.64
C LEU A 12 2.23 -9.66 0.19
N ASP A 13 3.09 -8.82 -0.39
CA ASP A 13 4.28 -9.28 -1.11
C ASP A 13 5.51 -9.26 -0.19
N GLY A 14 6.01 -10.44 0.13
CA GLY A 14 7.00 -10.71 1.18
C GLY A 14 6.38 -11.31 2.45
N THR A 15 5.06 -11.21 2.61
CA THR A 15 4.31 -11.69 3.79
C THR A 15 3.41 -12.90 3.48
N ILE A 16 2.59 -12.82 2.43
CA ILE A 16 1.66 -13.89 2.02
C ILE A 16 2.21 -14.73 0.84
N TYR A 17 2.93 -14.07 -0.05
CA TYR A 17 3.67 -14.68 -1.16
C TYR A 17 4.92 -13.83 -1.41
N LEU A 18 5.91 -14.33 -2.16
CA LEU A 18 7.07 -13.56 -2.58
C LEU A 18 7.20 -13.62 -4.12
N GLY A 19 6.80 -12.55 -4.79
CA GLY A 19 6.73 -12.54 -6.26
C GLY A 19 5.75 -13.61 -6.77
N LYS A 20 6.27 -14.71 -7.34
CA LYS A 20 5.48 -15.88 -7.80
C LYS A 20 5.50 -17.04 -6.82
N GLU A 21 6.40 -17.01 -5.84
CA GLU A 21 6.59 -18.11 -4.90
C GLU A 21 5.58 -18.00 -3.75
N PRO A 22 4.81 -19.05 -3.42
CA PRO A 22 3.93 -19.03 -2.27
C PRO A 22 4.74 -18.96 -0.97
N ILE A 23 4.19 -18.30 0.06
CA ILE A 23 4.64 -18.47 1.45
C ILE A 23 3.59 -19.34 2.14
N PRO A 24 3.82 -20.66 2.33
CA PRO A 24 2.80 -21.57 2.86
C PRO A 24 2.26 -21.16 4.24
N ALA A 25 3.09 -20.54 5.07
CA ALA A 25 2.67 -19.99 6.36
C ALA A 25 1.71 -18.81 6.20
N GLY A 26 1.84 -18.01 5.14
CA GLY A 26 0.91 -16.92 4.81
C GLY A 26 -0.50 -17.42 4.52
N LYS A 27 -0.63 -18.49 3.72
CA LYS A 27 -1.93 -19.16 3.50
C LYS A 27 -2.56 -19.62 4.82
N ARG A 28 -1.81 -20.39 5.62
CA ARG A 28 -2.31 -20.91 6.91
C ARG A 28 -2.68 -19.80 7.91
N PHE A 29 -1.95 -18.69 7.87
CA PHE A 29 -2.26 -17.52 8.69
C PHE A 29 -3.64 -16.94 8.34
N VAL A 30 -3.94 -16.81 7.04
CA VAL A 30 -5.25 -16.33 6.56
C VAL A 30 -6.35 -17.35 6.88
N GLU A 31 -6.11 -18.65 6.70
CA GLU A 31 -7.06 -19.70 7.07
C GLU A 31 -7.41 -19.65 8.56
N GLN A 32 -6.42 -19.47 9.45
CA GLN A 32 -6.68 -19.36 10.88
C GLN A 32 -7.47 -18.11 11.26
N LEU A 33 -7.25 -16.98 10.57
CA LEU A 33 -8.06 -15.78 10.75
C LEU A 33 -9.52 -16.03 10.37
N GLN A 34 -9.75 -16.71 9.25
CA GLN A 34 -11.09 -17.09 8.79
C GLN A 34 -11.76 -18.09 9.74
N GLU A 35 -11.05 -19.12 10.21
CA GLU A 35 -11.56 -20.12 11.15
C GLU A 35 -11.96 -19.52 12.51
N LYS A 36 -11.32 -18.43 12.91
CA LYS A 36 -11.57 -17.73 14.18
C LYS A 36 -12.53 -16.55 14.05
N ASP A 37 -13.07 -16.30 12.85
CA ASP A 37 -13.89 -15.12 12.54
C ASP A 37 -13.20 -13.80 12.94
N LEU A 38 -11.87 -13.73 12.83
CA LEU A 38 -11.10 -12.52 13.15
C LEU A 38 -11.08 -11.57 11.95
N PRO A 39 -11.51 -10.31 12.09
CA PRO A 39 -11.43 -9.31 11.03
C PRO A 39 -9.99 -9.13 10.52
N PHE A 40 -9.81 -9.12 9.20
CA PHE A 40 -8.55 -8.75 8.58
C PHE A 40 -8.73 -8.00 7.26
N LEU A 41 -7.70 -7.25 6.87
CA LEU A 41 -7.66 -6.50 5.62
C LEU A 41 -6.25 -6.58 5.04
N PHE A 42 -6.15 -6.97 3.77
CA PHE A 42 -4.89 -6.86 3.04
C PHE A 42 -4.64 -5.41 2.67
N VAL A 43 -3.48 -4.86 3.06
CA VAL A 43 -3.12 -3.46 2.80
C VAL A 43 -1.85 -3.42 1.95
N THR A 44 -1.96 -2.96 0.71
CA THR A 44 -0.83 -2.96 -0.25
C THR A 44 -0.60 -1.59 -0.89
N ASN A 45 0.69 -1.23 -1.07
CA ASN A 45 1.10 -0.03 -1.80
C ASN A 45 0.99 -0.18 -3.32
N ASN A 46 0.74 -1.39 -3.83
CA ASN A 46 0.65 -1.64 -5.25
C ASN A 46 -0.57 -0.92 -5.86
N THR A 47 -0.33 -0.08 -6.88
CA THR A 47 -1.36 0.66 -7.62
C THR A 47 -1.58 0.16 -9.04
N THR A 48 -0.97 -0.96 -9.43
CA THR A 48 -1.07 -1.48 -10.80
C THR A 48 -2.19 -2.50 -10.98
N LYS A 49 -2.79 -2.98 -9.88
CA LYS A 49 -3.83 -4.02 -9.88
C LYS A 49 -5.07 -3.56 -9.12
N SER A 50 -6.25 -3.96 -9.61
CA SER A 50 -7.50 -3.78 -8.89
C SER A 50 -7.63 -4.75 -7.71
N PRO A 51 -8.47 -4.45 -6.70
CA PRO A 51 -8.80 -5.39 -5.61
C PRO A 51 -9.26 -6.77 -6.11
N GLU A 52 -10.05 -6.80 -7.17
CA GLU A 52 -10.55 -8.04 -7.81
C GLU A 52 -9.40 -8.83 -8.43
N THR A 53 -8.48 -8.14 -9.10
CA THR A 53 -7.30 -8.76 -9.70
C THR A 53 -6.41 -9.37 -8.61
N VAL A 54 -6.24 -8.69 -7.49
CA VAL A 54 -5.47 -9.20 -6.33
C VAL A 54 -6.17 -10.40 -5.70
N ALA A 55 -7.48 -10.33 -5.46
CA ALA A 55 -8.23 -11.45 -4.88
C ALA A 55 -8.26 -12.69 -5.80
N GLN A 56 -8.45 -12.50 -7.10
CA GLN A 56 -8.37 -13.59 -8.08
C GLN A 56 -6.98 -14.22 -8.11
N ARG A 57 -5.93 -13.39 -7.99
CA ARG A 57 -4.56 -13.89 -7.89
C ARG A 57 -4.34 -14.73 -6.64
N LEU A 58 -4.78 -14.23 -5.48
CA LEU A 58 -4.73 -14.97 -4.21
C LEU A 58 -5.39 -16.34 -4.33
N ALA A 59 -6.56 -16.42 -4.95
CA ALA A 59 -7.26 -17.68 -5.17
C ALA A 59 -6.52 -18.60 -6.15
N ASN A 60 -6.16 -18.09 -7.33
CA ASN A 60 -5.67 -18.92 -8.43
C ASN A 60 -4.20 -19.36 -8.29
N GLU A 61 -3.34 -18.50 -7.74
CA GLU A 61 -1.90 -18.77 -7.62
C GLU A 61 -1.53 -19.34 -6.24
N PHE A 62 -2.28 -18.98 -5.19
CA PHE A 62 -1.89 -19.26 -3.81
C PHE A 62 -2.92 -20.02 -2.99
N ASP A 63 -4.06 -20.39 -3.59
CA ASP A 63 -5.15 -21.14 -2.93
C ASP A 63 -5.72 -20.41 -1.70
N ILE A 64 -5.70 -19.07 -1.73
CA ILE A 64 -6.23 -18.19 -0.69
C ILE A 64 -7.52 -17.55 -1.19
N HIS A 65 -8.65 -18.00 -0.64
CA HIS A 65 -9.98 -17.61 -1.09
C HIS A 65 -10.57 -16.51 -0.22
N VAL A 66 -10.53 -15.27 -0.72
CA VAL A 66 -11.07 -14.08 -0.04
C VAL A 66 -11.85 -13.20 -1.02
N PRO A 67 -12.88 -12.46 -0.56
CA PRO A 67 -13.54 -11.48 -1.42
C PRO A 67 -12.64 -10.25 -1.63
N ALA A 68 -12.82 -9.57 -2.76
CA ALA A 68 -12.08 -8.35 -3.11
C ALA A 68 -12.25 -7.22 -2.07
N SER A 69 -13.33 -7.22 -1.30
CA SER A 69 -13.57 -6.27 -0.20
C SER A 69 -12.56 -6.37 0.95
N LEU A 70 -11.79 -7.46 1.02
CA LEU A 70 -10.67 -7.62 1.96
C LEU A 70 -9.32 -7.15 1.38
N VAL A 71 -9.31 -6.51 0.22
CA VAL A 71 -8.11 -5.92 -0.38
C VAL A 71 -8.25 -4.40 -0.42
N TYR A 72 -7.34 -3.72 0.26
CA TYR A 72 -7.27 -2.27 0.31
C TYR A 72 -5.94 -1.77 -0.24
N THR A 73 -6.00 -1.14 -1.42
CA THR A 73 -4.81 -0.70 -2.16
C THR A 73 -4.54 0.79 -1.92
N ALA A 74 -3.30 1.23 -2.18
CA ALA A 74 -2.97 2.66 -2.22
C ALA A 74 -3.82 3.43 -3.27
N THR A 75 -4.31 2.77 -4.32
CA THR A 75 -5.27 3.37 -5.26
C THR A 75 -6.58 3.71 -4.56
N LEU A 76 -7.18 2.76 -3.83
CA LEU A 76 -8.43 3.01 -3.10
C LEU A 76 -8.27 4.11 -2.05
N ALA A 77 -7.16 4.07 -1.29
CA ALA A 77 -6.84 5.11 -0.31
C ALA A 77 -6.65 6.49 -0.97
N THR A 78 -6.11 6.54 -2.19
CA THR A 78 -5.96 7.79 -2.96
C THR A 78 -7.32 8.34 -3.37
N ILE A 79 -8.21 7.47 -3.86
CA ILE A 79 -9.58 7.83 -4.24
C ILE A 79 -10.34 8.39 -3.04
N ASP A 80 -10.28 7.71 -1.91
CA ASP A 80 -10.97 8.12 -0.69
C ASP A 80 -10.43 9.46 -0.16
N TYR A 81 -9.11 9.66 -0.22
CA TYR A 81 -8.49 10.94 0.10
C TYR A 81 -8.94 12.08 -0.84
N MET A 82 -9.02 11.84 -2.14
CA MET A 82 -9.50 12.85 -3.08
C MET A 82 -10.99 13.17 -2.86
N LYS A 83 -11.82 12.17 -2.55
CA LYS A 83 -13.25 12.39 -2.21
C LYS A 83 -13.41 13.24 -0.95
N GLU A 84 -12.61 12.99 0.07
CA GLU A 84 -12.65 13.73 1.33
C GLU A 84 -12.15 15.17 1.18
N THR A 85 -11.06 15.37 0.45
CA THR A 85 -10.51 16.73 0.22
C THR A 85 -11.41 17.59 -0.65
N ASN A 86 -12.27 16.98 -1.49
CA ASN A 86 -13.37 17.62 -2.22
C ASN A 86 -12.97 18.93 -2.96
N ARG A 87 -11.80 18.93 -3.61
CA ARG A 87 -11.28 20.05 -4.42
C ARG A 87 -11.86 20.14 -5.83
N GLY A 88 -12.71 19.19 -6.20
CA GLY A 88 -13.29 19.04 -7.53
C GLY A 88 -13.22 17.59 -8.00
N LYS A 89 -13.34 17.38 -9.31
CA LYS A 89 -13.40 16.05 -9.93
C LYS A 89 -12.38 15.84 -11.03
N LYS A 90 -11.64 16.87 -11.43
CA LYS A 90 -10.69 16.79 -12.53
C LYS A 90 -9.36 16.26 -12.06
N VAL A 91 -8.80 15.30 -12.80
CA VAL A 91 -7.55 14.63 -12.42
C VAL A 91 -6.66 14.43 -13.63
N PHE A 92 -5.35 14.57 -13.41
CA PHE A 92 -4.32 14.05 -14.29
C PHE A 92 -3.51 12.99 -13.54
N VAL A 93 -3.34 11.82 -14.14
CA VAL A 93 -2.70 10.68 -13.48
C VAL A 93 -1.46 10.25 -14.27
N ILE A 94 -0.34 10.12 -13.59
CA ILE A 94 0.82 9.35 -14.06
C ILE A 94 0.76 8.00 -13.36
N GLY A 95 0.44 6.93 -14.07
CA GLY A 95 0.37 5.60 -13.49
C GLY A 95 -0.15 4.52 -14.44
N GLU A 96 -0.14 3.28 -13.96
CA GLU A 96 -0.71 2.12 -14.65
C GLU A 96 -2.26 2.12 -14.68
N ALA A 97 -2.84 1.25 -15.50
CA ALA A 97 -4.29 1.08 -15.65
C ALA A 97 -5.02 0.84 -14.32
N GLY A 98 -4.45 0.02 -13.42
CA GLY A 98 -5.02 -0.21 -12.10
C GLY A 98 -5.12 1.02 -11.19
N LEU A 99 -4.45 2.14 -11.53
CA LEU A 99 -4.61 3.43 -10.87
C LEU A 99 -5.60 4.30 -11.65
N ILE A 100 -5.39 4.44 -12.97
CA ILE A 100 -6.18 5.31 -13.83
C ILE A 100 -7.65 4.88 -13.85
N ASP A 101 -7.91 3.61 -14.16
CA ASP A 101 -9.26 3.10 -14.39
C ASP A 101 -10.10 3.21 -13.12
N LEU A 102 -9.54 2.82 -11.97
CA LEU A 102 -10.24 2.93 -10.68
C LEU A 102 -10.54 4.38 -10.27
N ILE A 103 -9.65 5.32 -10.57
CA ILE A 103 -9.89 6.75 -10.31
C ILE A 103 -11.05 7.25 -11.19
N LEU A 104 -11.08 6.90 -12.47
CA LEU A 104 -12.14 7.29 -13.39
C LEU A 104 -13.49 6.64 -13.03
N GLU A 105 -13.49 5.35 -12.68
CA GLU A 105 -14.67 4.62 -12.19
C GLU A 105 -15.23 5.21 -10.89
N ALA A 106 -14.37 5.79 -10.04
CA ALA A 106 -14.79 6.51 -8.84
C ALA A 106 -15.44 7.87 -9.12
N GLY A 107 -15.56 8.27 -10.38
CA GLY A 107 -16.27 9.47 -10.83
C GLY A 107 -15.39 10.72 -10.94
N PHE A 108 -14.07 10.56 -11.01
CA PHE A 108 -13.14 11.61 -11.42
C PHE A 108 -13.05 11.67 -12.95
N GLU A 109 -12.72 12.84 -13.49
CA GLU A 109 -12.71 13.14 -14.91
C GLU A 109 -11.29 13.51 -15.34
N TRP A 110 -10.82 12.95 -16.45
CA TRP A 110 -9.49 13.24 -16.98
C TRP A 110 -9.38 14.69 -17.49
N ASP A 111 -8.40 15.45 -17.01
CA ASP A 111 -8.08 16.80 -17.51
C ASP A 111 -6.57 17.05 -17.45
N GLU A 112 -5.91 17.15 -18.60
CA GLU A 112 -4.46 17.40 -18.69
C GLU A 112 -4.10 18.89 -18.57
N THR A 113 -5.09 19.77 -18.70
CA THR A 113 -4.83 21.22 -18.83
C THR A 113 -4.94 21.93 -17.49
N ASN A 114 -6.04 21.69 -16.77
CA ASN A 114 -6.35 22.32 -15.48
C ASN A 114 -7.04 21.31 -14.53
N PRO A 115 -6.35 20.24 -14.13
CA PRO A 115 -6.89 19.30 -13.15
C PRO A 115 -6.93 19.90 -11.74
N ASP A 116 -7.85 19.40 -10.91
CA ASP A 116 -7.89 19.68 -9.47
C ASP A 116 -6.83 18.87 -8.72
N TYR A 117 -6.48 17.68 -9.25
CA TYR A 117 -5.51 16.75 -8.70
C TYR A 117 -4.50 16.28 -9.74
N VAL A 118 -3.23 16.19 -9.33
CA VAL A 118 -2.20 15.45 -10.05
C VAL A 118 -1.79 14.26 -9.19
N VAL A 119 -2.12 13.06 -9.65
CA VAL A 119 -1.81 11.81 -8.95
C VAL A 119 -0.64 11.12 -9.65
N VAL A 120 0.41 10.79 -8.91
CA VAL A 120 1.61 10.17 -9.44
C VAL A 120 1.86 8.84 -8.73
N GLY A 121 1.92 7.77 -9.53
CA GLY A 121 2.30 6.42 -9.10
C GLY A 121 3.37 5.82 -9.99
N LEU A 122 3.50 4.50 -9.95
CA LEU A 122 4.37 3.78 -10.88
C LEU A 122 3.74 3.81 -12.27
N ASP A 123 4.53 4.21 -13.26
CA ASP A 123 4.18 4.23 -14.68
C ASP A 123 5.37 3.65 -15.47
N THR A 124 5.20 2.46 -16.02
CA THR A 124 6.24 1.77 -16.81
C THR A 124 6.41 2.37 -18.21
N GLU A 125 5.44 3.18 -18.65
CA GLU A 125 5.45 3.95 -19.90
C GLU A 125 5.57 5.46 -19.61
N LEU A 126 6.31 5.82 -18.55
CA LEU A 126 6.57 7.20 -18.21
C LEU A 126 7.27 7.92 -19.37
N SER A 127 6.69 9.04 -19.80
CA SER A 127 7.29 9.93 -20.80
C SER A 127 7.65 11.27 -20.17
N TYR A 128 8.61 11.97 -20.78
CA TYR A 128 8.95 13.33 -20.37
C TYR A 128 7.73 14.27 -20.47
N GLU A 129 6.87 14.08 -21.49
CA GLU A 129 5.67 14.87 -21.67
C GLU A 129 4.68 14.70 -20.51
N LYS A 130 4.46 13.47 -20.01
CA LYS A 130 3.63 13.24 -18.82
C LYS A 130 4.15 14.05 -17.62
N VAL A 131 5.47 14.08 -17.41
CA VAL A 131 6.10 14.87 -16.34
C VAL A 131 5.94 16.37 -16.57
N VAL A 132 6.03 16.86 -17.81
CA VAL A 132 5.77 18.28 -18.15
C VAL A 132 4.32 18.65 -17.81
N LEU A 133 3.34 17.86 -18.23
CA LEU A 133 1.92 18.10 -17.95
C LEU A 133 1.64 18.14 -16.45
N ALA A 134 2.14 17.14 -15.70
CA ALA A 134 2.02 17.11 -14.24
C ALA A 134 2.68 18.35 -13.60
N THR A 135 3.88 18.72 -14.04
CA THR A 135 4.62 19.88 -13.51
C THR A 135 3.84 21.18 -13.70
N LEU A 136 3.34 21.41 -14.92
CA LEU A 136 2.56 22.61 -15.25
C LEU A 136 1.24 22.67 -14.48
N ALA A 137 0.54 21.53 -14.34
CA ALA A 137 -0.69 21.45 -13.58
C ALA A 137 -0.48 21.74 -12.08
N ILE A 138 0.59 21.20 -11.48
CA ILE A 138 0.95 21.47 -10.08
C ILE A 138 1.30 22.95 -9.88
N GLN A 139 2.06 23.56 -10.80
CA GLN A 139 2.38 24.99 -10.75
C GLN A 139 1.14 25.89 -10.84
N LYS A 140 0.07 25.42 -11.50
CA LYS A 140 -1.24 26.09 -11.56
C LYS A 140 -2.11 25.87 -10.32
N GLY A 141 -1.68 25.03 -9.37
CA GLY A 141 -2.34 24.84 -8.07
C GLY A 141 -3.09 23.51 -7.88
N ALA A 142 -2.94 22.56 -8.81
CA ALA A 142 -3.46 21.21 -8.64
C ALA A 142 -2.86 20.55 -7.38
N LEU A 143 -3.64 19.75 -6.66
CA LEU A 143 -3.14 19.02 -5.51
C LEU A 143 -2.20 17.90 -5.97
N PHE A 144 -0.93 17.97 -5.57
CA PHE A 144 0.04 16.94 -5.88
C PHE A 144 -0.05 15.76 -4.90
N ILE A 145 -0.41 14.59 -5.40
CA ILE A 145 -0.54 13.34 -4.65
C ILE A 145 0.47 12.31 -5.17
N GLY A 146 1.23 11.71 -4.25
CA GLY A 146 2.07 10.54 -4.52
C GLY A 146 1.41 9.29 -3.94
N THR A 147 1.16 8.28 -4.77
CA THR A 147 0.42 7.08 -4.33
C THR A 147 1.14 6.29 -3.23
N ASN A 148 2.46 6.11 -3.36
CA ASN A 148 3.29 5.50 -2.32
C ASN A 148 4.76 6.00 -2.41
N PRO A 149 5.53 5.94 -1.30
CA PRO A 149 6.90 6.43 -1.26
C PRO A 149 7.95 5.40 -1.71
N ASP A 150 7.54 4.24 -2.23
CA ASP A 150 8.44 3.12 -2.49
C ASP A 150 9.44 3.47 -3.61
N LYS A 151 10.72 3.58 -3.24
CA LYS A 151 11.78 4.02 -4.15
C LYS A 151 12.04 3.00 -5.24
N ASN A 152 11.89 1.72 -4.92
CA ASN A 152 12.22 0.61 -5.79
C ASN A 152 11.12 -0.44 -5.81
N ILE A 153 11.01 -1.14 -6.94
CA ILE A 153 10.20 -2.34 -7.09
C ILE A 153 11.11 -3.54 -7.37
N PRO A 154 11.08 -4.60 -6.54
CA PRO A 154 11.79 -5.85 -6.82
C PRO A 154 11.22 -6.58 -8.04
N THR A 155 12.09 -7.01 -8.95
CA THR A 155 11.72 -7.81 -10.12
C THR A 155 12.79 -8.87 -10.40
N GLU A 156 12.50 -9.82 -11.31
CA GLU A 156 13.50 -10.78 -11.82
C GLU A 156 14.72 -10.09 -12.46
N ARG A 157 14.57 -8.84 -12.93
CA ARG A 157 15.65 -8.03 -13.51
C ARG A 157 16.48 -7.27 -12.46
N GLY A 158 16.11 -7.37 -11.19
CA GLY A 158 16.68 -6.61 -10.07
C GLY A 158 15.74 -5.53 -9.53
N LEU A 159 16.29 -4.60 -8.73
CA LEU A 159 15.57 -3.48 -8.16
C LEU A 159 15.40 -2.36 -9.20
N LEU A 160 14.18 -2.20 -9.70
CA LEU A 160 13.84 -1.15 -10.66
C LEU A 160 13.31 0.10 -9.92
N PRO A 161 13.20 1.27 -10.58
CA PRO A 161 12.53 2.43 -9.99
C PRO A 161 11.07 2.14 -9.65
N GLY A 162 10.66 2.46 -8.42
CA GLY A 162 9.28 2.38 -7.94
C GLY A 162 8.53 3.71 -8.09
N ALA A 163 7.28 3.76 -7.60
CA ALA A 163 6.45 4.96 -7.66
C ALA A 163 7.12 6.16 -6.97
N GLY A 164 7.77 5.96 -5.83
CA GLY A 164 8.48 7.01 -5.10
C GLY A 164 9.57 7.69 -5.94
N SER A 165 10.21 6.95 -6.85
CA SER A 165 11.20 7.52 -7.78
C SER A 165 10.55 8.43 -8.83
N VAL A 166 9.39 8.02 -9.38
CA VAL A 166 8.61 8.84 -10.33
C VAL A 166 8.08 10.10 -9.66
N VAL A 167 7.51 9.94 -8.45
CA VAL A 167 7.03 11.06 -7.63
C VAL A 167 8.15 12.05 -7.33
N THR A 168 9.36 11.56 -6.98
CA THR A 168 10.52 12.42 -6.70
C THR A 168 10.95 13.24 -7.92
N PHE A 169 10.80 12.71 -9.14
CA PHE A 169 11.09 13.46 -10.36
C PHE A 169 10.15 14.68 -10.47
N VAL A 170 8.84 14.47 -10.29
CA VAL A 170 7.84 15.54 -10.32
C VAL A 170 8.04 16.52 -9.14
N GLU A 171 8.31 16.02 -7.94
CA GLU A 171 8.63 16.85 -6.76
C GLU A 171 9.83 17.76 -7.02
N THR A 172 10.90 17.23 -7.63
CA THR A 172 12.10 18.01 -7.94
C THR A 172 11.80 19.09 -8.98
N ALA A 173 11.04 18.76 -10.03
CA ALA A 173 10.69 19.70 -11.09
C ALA A 173 9.75 20.83 -10.61
N THR A 174 8.87 20.53 -9.65
CA THR A 174 7.88 21.47 -9.12
C THR A 174 8.33 22.18 -7.84
N GLN A 175 9.36 21.68 -7.16
CA GLN A 175 9.76 22.06 -5.78
C GLN A 175 8.59 21.96 -4.78
N THR A 176 7.58 21.15 -5.09
CA THR A 176 6.36 20.99 -4.31
C THR A 176 6.32 19.59 -3.75
N LYS A 177 6.21 19.47 -2.42
CA LYS A 177 6.12 18.16 -1.77
C LYS A 177 4.76 17.51 -2.07
N PRO A 178 4.72 16.23 -2.45
CA PRO A 178 3.48 15.50 -2.63
C PRO A 178 2.84 15.20 -1.27
N VAL A 179 1.53 14.99 -1.28
CA VAL A 179 0.85 14.23 -0.23
C VAL A 179 1.01 12.75 -0.55
N TYR A 180 1.81 12.04 0.24
CA TYR A 180 1.95 10.59 0.11
C TYR A 180 0.80 9.85 0.78
N ILE A 181 0.21 8.87 0.08
CA ILE A 181 -0.98 8.13 0.54
C ILE A 181 -0.61 6.80 1.19
N GLY A 182 0.17 5.96 0.50
CA GLY A 182 0.51 4.60 0.90
C GLY A 182 1.38 4.51 2.16
N LYS A 183 1.60 3.27 2.61
CA LYS A 183 2.41 2.95 3.79
C LYS A 183 3.80 3.59 3.68
N PRO A 184 4.35 4.17 4.76
CA PRO A 184 3.87 4.13 6.14
C PRO A 184 2.90 5.27 6.56
N LYS A 185 2.29 5.99 5.62
CA LYS A 185 1.54 7.21 5.93
C LYS A 185 0.20 6.92 6.64
N ALA A 186 -0.18 7.82 7.53
CA ALA A 186 -1.43 7.75 8.30
C ALA A 186 -2.67 7.61 7.41
N ILE A 187 -2.66 8.25 6.25
CA ILE A 187 -3.78 8.29 5.30
C ILE A 187 -4.28 6.89 4.91
N ILE A 188 -3.40 5.95 4.53
CA ILE A 188 -3.84 4.59 4.22
C ILE A 188 -4.21 3.80 5.48
N MET A 189 -3.49 4.00 6.58
CA MET A 189 -3.68 3.23 7.81
C MET A 189 -4.99 3.57 8.51
N GLU A 190 -5.32 4.85 8.66
CA GLU A 190 -6.56 5.32 9.27
C GLU A 190 -7.78 4.84 8.48
N ARG A 191 -7.71 4.89 7.14
CA ARG A 191 -8.78 4.39 6.28
C ARG A 191 -8.91 2.86 6.31
N ALA A 192 -7.78 2.14 6.34
CA ALA A 192 -7.77 0.70 6.49
C ALA A 192 -8.41 0.26 7.81
N ILE A 193 -8.11 0.95 8.92
CA ILE A 193 -8.74 0.70 10.23
C ILE A 193 -10.24 1.02 10.19
N ALA A 194 -10.62 2.15 9.60
CA ALA A 194 -12.02 2.54 9.47
C ALA A 194 -12.82 1.50 8.66
N HIS A 195 -12.23 0.96 7.59
CA HIS A 195 -12.82 -0.10 6.77
C HIS A 195 -12.91 -1.44 7.52
N LEU A 196 -11.92 -1.75 8.37
CA LEU A 196 -11.91 -2.94 9.20
C LEU A 196 -12.96 -2.89 10.33
N GLY A 197 -13.35 -1.70 10.77
CA GLY A 197 -14.44 -1.49 11.73
C GLY A 197 -14.08 -1.88 13.18
N VAL A 198 -12.80 -1.82 13.54
CA VAL A 198 -12.29 -2.17 14.87
C VAL A 198 -11.52 -1.00 15.48
N GLU A 199 -11.45 -0.94 16.81
CA GLU A 199 -10.70 0.09 17.51
C GLU A 199 -9.20 -0.04 17.23
N LYS A 200 -8.52 1.09 16.98
CA LYS A 200 -7.10 1.13 16.58
C LYS A 200 -6.19 0.34 17.51
N GLU A 201 -6.44 0.42 18.82
CA GLU A 201 -5.63 -0.25 19.83
C GLU A 201 -5.75 -1.77 19.73
N GLN A 202 -6.81 -2.31 19.12
CA GLN A 202 -7.03 -3.75 18.93
C GLN A 202 -6.50 -4.27 17.60
N VAL A 203 -5.88 -3.41 16.78
CA VAL A 203 -5.32 -3.75 15.47
C VAL A 203 -3.83 -4.05 15.58
N ILE A 204 -3.36 -5.00 14.79
CA ILE A 204 -1.94 -5.25 14.53
C ILE A 204 -1.63 -5.16 13.04
N MET A 205 -0.52 -4.50 12.70
CA MET A 205 0.03 -4.48 11.34
C MET A 205 1.03 -5.64 11.17
N VAL A 206 0.75 -6.53 10.22
CA VAL A 206 1.57 -7.68 9.87
C VAL A 206 2.28 -7.42 8.55
N GLY A 207 3.60 -7.54 8.52
CA GLY A 207 4.36 -7.33 7.29
C GLY A 207 5.81 -7.76 7.40
N ASP A 208 6.53 -7.73 6.29
CA ASP A 208 7.95 -8.11 6.18
C ASP A 208 8.88 -6.92 5.94
N ASN A 209 8.33 -5.76 5.61
CA ASN A 209 9.11 -4.58 5.27
C ASN A 209 9.10 -3.56 6.42
N TYR A 210 10.28 -3.31 7.00
CA TYR A 210 10.42 -2.38 8.10
C TYR A 210 10.04 -0.95 7.73
N GLU A 211 10.50 -0.47 6.57
CA GLU A 211 10.34 0.92 6.13
C GLU A 211 8.88 1.28 5.82
N THR A 212 8.05 0.28 5.49
CA THR A 212 6.63 0.46 5.20
C THR A 212 5.75 -0.09 6.30
N ASP A 213 5.78 -1.39 6.59
CA ASP A 213 4.78 -2.06 7.44
C ASP A 213 5.03 -1.77 8.91
N ILE A 214 6.28 -1.95 9.37
CA ILE A 214 6.62 -1.72 10.78
C ILE A 214 6.61 -0.23 11.10
N GLN A 215 7.12 0.61 10.18
CA GLN A 215 6.97 2.04 10.29
C GLN A 215 5.50 2.49 10.23
N SER A 216 4.60 1.78 9.52
CA SER A 216 3.16 2.05 9.60
C SER A 216 2.64 1.83 11.03
N GLY A 217 3.08 0.75 11.68
CA GLY A 217 2.75 0.50 13.08
C GLY A 217 3.24 1.63 13.99
N ILE A 218 4.56 1.88 13.97
CA ILE A 218 5.23 2.83 14.85
C ILE A 218 4.70 4.26 14.67
N GLN A 219 4.56 4.73 13.43
CA GLN A 219 4.18 6.12 13.15
C GLN A 219 2.70 6.40 13.43
N ASN A 220 1.85 5.37 13.44
CA ASN A 220 0.40 5.51 13.61
C ASN A 220 -0.11 4.97 14.97
N GLY A 221 0.80 4.49 15.82
CA GLY A 221 0.47 3.96 17.14
C GLY A 221 -0.31 2.65 17.08
N ILE A 222 0.05 1.78 16.14
CA ILE A 222 -0.51 0.43 15.95
C ILE A 222 0.60 -0.58 16.25
N ASP A 223 0.29 -1.65 16.96
CA ASP A 223 1.26 -2.71 17.19
C ASP A 223 1.65 -3.37 15.87
N SER A 224 2.86 -3.91 15.80
CA SER A 224 3.40 -4.50 14.57
C SER A 224 4.00 -5.89 14.78
N LEU A 225 3.73 -6.79 13.84
CA LEU A 225 4.34 -8.11 13.73
C LEU A 225 5.21 -8.13 12.47
N LEU A 226 6.53 -8.16 12.68
CA LEU A 226 7.50 -8.36 11.60
C LEU A 226 7.68 -9.85 11.34
N VAL A 227 7.42 -10.30 10.11
CA VAL A 227 7.81 -11.63 9.63
C VAL A 227 9.07 -11.51 8.77
N THR A 228 10.11 -12.28 9.07
CA THR A 228 11.40 -12.16 8.34
C THR A 228 11.47 -13.01 7.07
N SER A 229 10.33 -13.18 6.38
CA SER A 229 10.21 -13.95 5.13
C SER A 229 10.51 -13.14 3.87
N GLY A 230 10.48 -11.80 3.95
CA GLY A 230 10.56 -10.91 2.80
C GLY A 230 11.70 -9.88 2.88
N PHE A 231 11.36 -8.60 2.74
CA PHE A 231 12.28 -7.50 2.48
C PHE A 231 13.27 -7.24 3.63
N THR A 232 12.82 -7.30 4.88
CA THR A 232 13.70 -7.08 6.04
C THR A 232 14.36 -8.40 6.45
N PRO A 233 15.67 -8.57 6.25
CA PRO A 233 16.33 -9.81 6.63
C PRO A 233 16.44 -9.92 8.16
N LYS A 234 16.36 -11.14 8.68
CA LYS A 234 16.50 -11.44 10.12
C LYS A 234 17.75 -10.82 10.75
N SER A 235 18.86 -10.77 10.01
CA SER A 235 20.12 -10.18 10.47
C SER A 235 20.05 -8.67 10.72
N ALA A 236 19.10 -7.95 10.11
CA ALA A 236 18.92 -6.52 10.31
C ALA A 236 18.08 -6.19 11.56
N VAL A 237 17.27 -7.13 12.06
CA VAL A 237 16.35 -6.93 13.20
C VAL A 237 17.03 -6.36 14.44
N PRO A 238 18.21 -6.85 14.89
CA PRO A 238 18.87 -6.33 16.09
C PRO A 238 19.34 -4.88 15.97
N THR A 239 19.45 -4.35 14.75
CA THR A 239 19.95 -3.00 14.46
C THR A 239 18.85 -2.01 14.06
N LEU A 240 17.58 -2.44 14.09
CA LEU A 240 16.46 -1.56 13.76
C LEU A 240 16.38 -0.40 14.78
N PRO A 241 16.23 0.86 14.32
CA PRO A 241 16.19 2.01 15.21
C PRO A 241 15.09 1.95 16.26
N THR A 242 13.94 1.39 15.89
CA THR A 242 12.81 1.15 16.79
C THR A 242 12.30 -0.25 16.50
N PRO A 243 12.27 -1.15 17.49
CA PRO A 243 11.88 -2.54 17.25
C PRO A 243 10.37 -2.63 16.93
N PRO A 244 9.95 -3.58 16.09
CA PRO A 244 8.54 -3.97 15.99
C PRO A 244 8.04 -4.52 17.33
N THR A 245 6.72 -4.57 17.53
CA THR A 245 6.13 -5.13 18.76
C THR A 245 6.45 -6.61 18.89
N TYR A 246 6.41 -7.34 17.78
CA TYR A 246 6.76 -8.76 17.70
C TYR A 246 7.59 -9.06 16.45
N VAL A 247 8.40 -10.12 16.53
CA VAL A 247 9.16 -10.66 15.40
C VAL A 247 8.95 -12.16 15.37
N VAL A 248 8.70 -12.71 14.18
CA VAL A 248 8.63 -14.16 13.93
C VAL A 248 9.42 -14.52 12.68
N ASP A 249 9.99 -15.73 12.63
CA ASP A 249 10.63 -16.21 11.40
C ASP A 249 9.56 -16.72 10.42
N SER A 250 8.52 -17.37 10.95
CA SER A 250 7.35 -17.85 10.21
C SER A 250 6.05 -17.39 10.84
N LEU A 251 5.03 -17.09 10.02
CA LEU A 251 3.68 -16.80 10.50
C LEU A 251 3.04 -17.98 11.26
N ASP A 252 3.56 -19.21 11.10
CA ASP A 252 3.12 -20.37 11.90
C ASP A 252 3.45 -20.25 13.39
N GLU A 253 4.40 -19.39 13.77
CA GLU A 253 4.74 -19.13 15.17
C GLU A 253 3.73 -18.20 15.84
N TRP A 254 2.86 -17.55 15.05
CA TRP A 254 1.87 -16.65 15.57
C TRP A 254 0.67 -17.39 16.16
N THR A 255 0.46 -17.22 17.46
CA THR A 255 -0.72 -17.70 18.17
C THR A 255 -1.80 -16.61 18.25
N PHE A 256 -3.03 -16.89 17.79
CA PHE A 256 -4.16 -15.95 17.87
C PHE A 256 -4.88 -16.04 19.20
#